data_AF-A0A9D2J5E9-F1
#
_entry.id   AF-A0A9D2J5E9-F1
#
_cell.length_a   1.000
_cell.length_b   1.000
_cell.length_c   1.000
_cell.angle_alpha   90.00
_cell.angle_beta   90.00
_cell.angle_gamma   90.00
#
_symmetry.space_group_name_H-M   'P 1'
#
loop_
_entity.id
_entity.type
_entity.pdbx_description
1 polymer ?
#
loop_
_entity_poly.entity_id
_entity_poly.type
_entity_poly.pdbx_seq_one_letter_code
_entity_poly.pdbx_strand_id
1 'polypeptide(L)'
;MGEVVDYALLVLPGLTLVTAAYLLARPVREPLLRTAILLVGFVLVRDAMTPAGLWSIGTAGPVPWLRFTTDPVALLTLAAGILALSALVLWRAPGLRALIQWGDVRPRSIAAGLAGGALAATPVLVLSLGHSIEDRGGTVPLSVLPWLAVFCLVGNFGEELLFRGLLQGRLEQSLSRVRSAVTSGVLFAAYHAFLAITVTDVGWPILAFTLLEALICAGLRAWNGVLPATIAHGTAIFALSSGLV
;
A
#
# COMPACT_ATOMS: atom_id res chain seq x y z
N MET A 1 -8.41 20.75 5.10
CA MET A 1 -9.48 20.15 5.93
C MET A 1 -10.76 19.85 5.14
N GLY A 2 -11.29 20.76 4.32
CA GLY A 2 -12.49 20.49 3.49
C GLY A 2 -12.38 19.22 2.65
N GLU A 3 -11.29 19.07 1.89
CA GLU A 3 -11.03 17.89 1.04
C GLU A 3 -11.04 16.56 1.80
N VAL A 4 -10.47 16.54 3.02
CA VAL A 4 -10.45 15.32 3.85
C VAL A 4 -11.83 14.99 4.41
N VAL A 5 -12.64 16.01 4.72
CA VAL A 5 -14.03 15.81 5.17
C VAL A 5 -14.88 15.26 4.02
N ASP A 6 -14.75 15.84 2.83
CA ASP A 6 -15.47 15.38 1.64
C ASP A 6 -15.07 13.94 1.29
N TYR A 7 -13.77 13.64 1.34
CA TYR A 7 -13.27 12.28 1.20
C TYR A 7 -13.83 11.33 2.27
N ALA A 8 -13.87 11.74 3.54
CA ALA A 8 -14.43 10.94 4.61
C ALA A 8 -15.92 10.64 4.37
N LEU A 9 -16.71 11.63 3.95
CA LEU A 9 -18.12 11.47 3.60
C LEU A 9 -18.31 10.55 2.40
N LEU A 10 -17.41 10.60 1.42
CA LEU A 10 -17.41 9.72 0.25
C LEU A 10 -17.22 8.24 0.65
N VAL A 11 -16.27 7.93 1.55
CA VAL A 11 -15.95 6.53 1.91
C VAL A 11 -16.81 5.98 3.05
N LEU A 12 -17.42 6.83 3.88
CA LEU A 12 -18.14 6.43 5.09
C LEU A 12 -19.27 5.40 4.86
N PRO A 13 -20.12 5.51 3.82
CA PRO A 13 -21.16 4.51 3.58
C PRO A 13 -20.57 3.11 3.33
N GLY A 14 -19.52 3.03 2.50
CA GLY A 14 -18.85 1.76 2.22
C GLY A 14 -18.10 1.21 3.45
N LEU A 15 -17.42 2.06 4.21
CA LEU A 15 -16.78 1.66 5.47
C LEU A 15 -17.78 1.17 6.51
N THR A 16 -19.00 1.71 6.54
CA THR A 16 -20.08 1.24 7.41
C THR A 16 -20.46 -0.20 7.08
N LEU A 17 -20.62 -0.53 5.79
CA LEU A 17 -20.91 -1.89 5.33
C LEU A 17 -19.75 -2.85 5.59
N VAL A 18 -18.51 -2.42 5.33
CA VAL A 18 -17.30 -3.20 5.64
C VAL A 18 -17.22 -3.50 7.13
N THR A 19 -17.49 -2.51 7.98
CA THR A 19 -17.51 -2.68 9.43
C THR A 19 -18.59 -3.66 9.87
N ALA A 20 -19.82 -3.52 9.35
CA ALA A 20 -20.92 -4.44 9.64
C ALA A 20 -20.56 -5.87 9.22
N ALA A 21 -20.04 -6.06 8.01
CA ALA A 21 -19.58 -7.36 7.53
C ALA A 21 -18.49 -7.96 8.42
N TYR A 22 -17.51 -7.14 8.84
CA TYR A 22 -16.45 -7.57 9.73
C TYR A 22 -16.99 -8.03 11.09
N LEU A 23 -17.93 -7.27 11.67
CA LEU A 23 -18.56 -7.60 12.95
C LEU A 23 -19.35 -8.90 12.86
N LEU A 24 -20.10 -9.11 11.78
CA LEU A 24 -20.84 -10.35 11.52
C LEU A 24 -19.90 -11.55 11.31
N ALA A 25 -18.72 -11.34 10.73
CA ALA A 25 -17.72 -12.38 10.52
C ALA A 25 -16.92 -12.75 11.78
N ARG A 26 -17.06 -12.03 12.91
CA ARG A 26 -16.28 -12.28 14.14
C ARG A 26 -16.40 -13.70 14.72
N PRO A 27 -17.57 -14.37 14.69
CA PRO A 27 -17.68 -15.74 15.20
C PRO A 27 -16.92 -16.78 14.36
N VAL A 28 -16.60 -16.46 13.10
CA VAL A 28 -15.89 -17.37 12.20
C VAL A 28 -14.43 -17.50 12.65
N ARG A 29 -14.03 -18.72 13.05
CA ARG A 29 -12.67 -19.01 13.55
C ARG A 29 -11.61 -18.80 12.48
N GLU A 30 -11.90 -19.19 11.25
CA GLU A 30 -10.99 -19.07 10.11
C GLU A 30 -10.72 -17.58 9.78
N PRO A 31 -9.46 -17.10 9.83
CA PRO A 31 -9.14 -15.69 9.67
C PRO A 31 -9.34 -15.16 8.24
N LEU A 32 -9.34 -16.01 7.22
CA LEU A 32 -9.33 -15.58 5.82
C LEU A 32 -10.50 -14.64 5.46
N LEU A 33 -11.72 -14.93 5.91
CA LEU A 33 -12.89 -14.08 5.63
C LEU A 33 -12.71 -12.66 6.20
N ARG A 34 -12.21 -12.56 7.43
CA ARG A 34 -11.95 -11.27 8.08
C ARG A 34 -10.82 -10.51 7.38
N THR A 35 -9.76 -11.21 6.97
CA THR A 35 -8.69 -10.61 6.15
C THR A 35 -9.23 -10.08 4.83
N ALA A 36 -10.07 -10.85 4.12
CA ALA A 36 -10.67 -10.43 2.86
C ALA A 36 -11.56 -9.19 3.03
N ILE A 37 -12.37 -9.13 4.10
CA ILE A 37 -13.21 -7.94 4.40
C ILE A 37 -12.34 -6.70 4.65
N LEU A 38 -11.24 -6.85 5.41
CA LEU A 38 -10.31 -5.74 5.65
C LEU A 38 -9.61 -5.29 4.37
N LEU A 39 -9.23 -6.22 3.49
CA LEU A 39 -8.66 -5.91 2.17
C LEU A 39 -9.65 -5.14 1.29
N VAL A 40 -10.93 -5.52 1.26
CA VAL A 40 -11.98 -4.77 0.56
C VAL A 40 -12.11 -3.35 1.13
N GLY A 41 -12.10 -3.22 2.47
CA GLY A 41 -12.11 -1.92 3.12
C GLY A 41 -10.92 -1.04 2.76
N PHE A 42 -9.73 -1.63 2.68
CA PHE A 42 -8.52 -0.94 2.27
C PHE A 42 -8.60 -0.46 0.81
N VAL A 43 -9.02 -1.33 -0.13
CA VAL A 43 -9.20 -0.95 -1.54
C VAL A 43 -10.19 0.20 -1.68
N LEU A 44 -11.33 0.15 -0.99
CA LEU A 44 -12.31 1.22 -0.99
C LEU A 44 -11.69 2.57 -0.61
N VAL A 45 -10.94 2.60 0.50
CA VAL A 45 -10.29 3.81 1.02
C VAL A 45 -9.22 4.28 0.04
N ARG A 46 -8.32 3.40 -0.40
CA ARG A 46 -7.23 3.69 -1.33
C ARG A 46 -7.76 4.23 -2.67
N ASP A 47 -8.66 3.51 -3.33
CA ASP A 47 -9.10 3.86 -4.68
C ASP A 47 -9.96 5.13 -4.69
N ALA A 48 -10.69 5.41 -3.61
CA ALA A 48 -11.43 6.65 -3.45
C ALA A 48 -10.53 7.90 -3.35
N MET A 49 -9.22 7.74 -3.10
CA MET A 49 -8.29 8.87 -3.13
C MET A 49 -8.15 9.48 -4.53
N THR A 50 -8.38 8.71 -5.61
CA THR A 50 -8.28 9.21 -7.00
C THR A 50 -9.38 10.23 -7.31
N PRO A 51 -10.68 9.89 -7.23
CA PRO A 51 -11.74 10.87 -7.50
C PRO A 51 -11.77 12.01 -6.47
N ALA A 52 -11.21 11.82 -5.27
CA ALA A 52 -11.09 12.87 -4.26
C ALA A 52 -9.89 13.81 -4.46
N GLY A 53 -9.03 13.57 -5.45
CA GLY A 53 -7.86 14.41 -5.73
C GLY A 53 -6.74 14.31 -4.67
N LEU A 54 -6.81 13.32 -3.77
CA LEU A 54 -5.78 13.09 -2.75
C LEU A 54 -4.53 12.42 -3.32
N TRP A 55 -4.66 11.81 -4.49
CA TRP A 55 -3.55 11.41 -5.35
C TRP A 55 -3.97 11.44 -6.82
N SER A 56 -3.00 11.28 -7.72
CA SER A 56 -3.20 11.22 -9.15
C SER A 56 -2.22 10.22 -9.74
N ILE A 57 -2.69 9.40 -10.67
CA ILE A 57 -1.90 8.38 -11.34
C ILE A 57 -2.15 8.55 -12.84
N GLY A 58 -1.09 8.47 -13.63
CA GLY A 58 -1.19 8.57 -15.08
C GLY A 58 0.01 7.94 -15.76
N THR A 59 0.16 8.24 -17.06
CA THR A 59 1.33 7.81 -17.83
C THR A 59 1.94 8.95 -18.63
N ALA A 60 3.26 8.88 -18.82
CA ALA A 60 3.98 9.59 -19.87
C ALA A 60 4.44 8.53 -20.89
N GLY A 61 3.66 8.33 -21.95
CA GLY A 61 3.86 7.17 -22.84
C GLY A 61 3.67 5.84 -22.09
N PRO A 62 4.66 4.92 -22.06
CA PRO A 62 4.56 3.67 -21.29
C PRO A 62 4.91 3.82 -19.80
N VAL A 63 5.32 5.01 -19.34
CA VAL A 63 5.89 5.21 -18.01
C VAL A 63 4.79 5.64 -17.03
N PRO A 64 4.45 4.82 -16.02
CA PRO A 64 3.49 5.23 -15.00
C PRO A 64 4.10 6.28 -14.08
N TRP A 65 3.29 7.21 -13.62
CA TRP A 65 3.66 8.18 -12.58
C TRP A 65 2.56 8.30 -11.52
N LEU A 66 2.95 8.69 -10.32
CA LEU A 66 2.09 8.86 -9.16
C LEU A 66 2.39 10.21 -8.50
N ARG A 67 1.37 10.96 -8.09
CA ARG A 67 1.49 12.17 -7.28
C ARG A 67 0.47 12.16 -6.16
N PHE A 68 0.86 12.59 -4.98
CA PHE A 68 -0.06 12.80 -3.87
C PHE A 68 -0.43 14.28 -3.75
N THR A 69 -1.49 14.57 -3.00
CA THR A 69 -1.79 15.93 -2.55
C THR A 69 -0.58 16.58 -1.89
N THR A 70 -0.42 17.88 -2.10
CA THR A 70 0.63 18.68 -1.48
C THR A 70 0.22 19.26 -0.13
N ASP A 71 -1.02 19.03 0.34
CA ASP A 71 -1.49 19.43 1.67
C ASP A 71 -0.89 18.52 2.78
N PRO A 72 0.04 19.02 3.61
CA PRO A 72 0.62 18.24 4.70
C PRO A 72 -0.41 17.76 5.72
N VAL A 73 -1.47 18.54 5.96
CA VAL A 73 -2.52 18.20 6.92
C VAL A 73 -3.31 17.01 6.42
N ALA A 74 -3.63 16.96 5.12
CA ALA A 74 -4.28 15.81 4.50
C ALA A 74 -3.43 14.54 4.62
N LEU A 75 -2.14 14.62 4.24
CA LEU A 75 -1.19 13.50 4.33
C LEU A 75 -1.10 12.94 5.76
N LEU A 76 -0.93 13.82 6.76
CA LEU A 76 -0.82 13.43 8.16
C LEU A 76 -2.14 12.86 8.71
N THR A 77 -3.29 13.42 8.30
CA THR A 77 -4.60 12.93 8.75
C THR A 77 -4.86 11.52 8.23
N LEU A 78 -4.56 11.27 6.95
CA LEU A 78 -4.68 9.94 6.35
C LEU A 78 -3.73 8.94 7.02
N ALA A 79 -2.46 9.33 7.23
CA ALA A 79 -1.48 8.50 7.93
C ALA A 79 -1.96 8.13 9.35
N ALA A 80 -2.43 9.12 10.13
CA ALA A 80 -2.96 8.89 11.46
C ALA A 80 -4.18 7.95 11.45
N GLY A 81 -5.08 8.11 10.47
CA GLY A 81 -6.22 7.22 10.28
C GLY A 81 -5.80 5.77 10.02
N ILE A 82 -4.80 5.55 9.16
CA ILE A 82 -4.28 4.22 8.85
C ILE A 82 -3.63 3.57 10.08
N LEU A 83 -2.86 4.33 10.87
CA LEU A 83 -2.30 3.82 12.14
C LEU A 83 -3.38 3.48 13.15
N ALA A 84 -4.38 4.35 13.32
CA ALA A 84 -5.47 4.13 14.27
C ALA A 84 -6.28 2.87 13.91
N LEU A 85 -6.62 2.70 12.63
CA LEU A 85 -7.32 1.53 12.13
C LEU A 85 -6.49 0.25 12.27
N SER A 86 -5.20 0.32 11.91
CA SER A 86 -4.27 -0.80 12.07
C SER A 86 -4.15 -1.22 13.53
N ALA A 87 -3.95 -0.26 14.44
CA ALA A 87 -3.89 -0.52 15.88
C ALA A 87 -5.20 -1.10 16.42
N LEU A 88 -6.35 -0.60 15.98
CA LEU A 88 -7.66 -1.10 16.37
C LEU A 88 -7.86 -2.56 15.95
N VAL A 89 -7.51 -2.93 14.71
CA VAL A 89 -7.56 -4.31 14.22
C VAL A 89 -6.68 -5.21 15.06
N LEU A 90 -5.42 -4.82 15.29
CA LEU A 90 -4.46 -5.60 16.06
C LEU A 90 -4.86 -5.77 17.53
N TRP A 91 -5.50 -4.76 18.12
CA TRP A 91 -5.99 -4.79 19.49
C TRP A 91 -7.25 -5.66 19.64
N ARG A 92 -8.20 -5.53 18.71
CA ARG A 92 -9.52 -6.21 18.79
C ARG A 92 -9.52 -7.63 18.22
N ALA A 93 -8.51 -8.01 17.43
CA ALA A 93 -8.44 -9.32 16.78
C ALA A 93 -7.09 -10.01 17.05
N PRO A 94 -6.87 -10.52 18.28
CA PRO A 94 -5.61 -11.18 18.65
C PRO A 94 -5.29 -12.39 17.75
N GLY A 95 -6.31 -13.09 17.24
CA GLY A 95 -6.12 -14.18 16.27
C GLY A 95 -5.57 -13.73 14.92
N LEU A 96 -5.91 -12.52 14.45
CA LEU A 96 -5.30 -11.94 13.24
C LEU A 96 -3.87 -11.48 13.54
N ARG A 97 -3.66 -10.84 14.70
CA ARG A 97 -2.33 -10.42 15.16
C ARG A 97 -1.33 -11.58 15.21
N ALA A 98 -1.78 -12.77 15.59
CA ALA A 98 -0.93 -13.97 15.67
C ALA A 98 -0.37 -14.43 14.31
N LEU A 99 -0.94 -13.99 13.18
CA LEU A 99 -0.45 -14.30 11.84
C LEU A 99 0.78 -13.46 11.45
N ILE A 100 1.03 -12.37 12.16
CA ILE A 100 2.00 -11.36 11.76
C ILE A 100 3.38 -11.70 12.29
N GLN A 101 4.34 -11.88 11.37
CA GLN A 101 5.76 -11.92 11.70
C GLN A 101 6.35 -10.53 11.46
N TRP A 102 6.56 -9.78 12.54
CA TRP A 102 6.99 -8.38 12.49
C TRP A 102 8.38 -8.19 11.89
N GLY A 103 9.30 -9.11 12.18
CA GLY A 103 10.71 -8.93 11.86
C GLY A 103 11.43 -8.14 12.95
N ASP A 104 12.56 -7.53 12.58
CA ASP A 104 13.37 -6.72 13.50
C ASP A 104 13.77 -5.38 12.88
N VAL A 105 14.19 -4.46 13.74
CA VAL A 105 14.62 -3.10 13.40
C VAL A 105 16.14 -2.97 13.32
N ARG A 106 16.87 -4.08 13.14
CA ARG A 106 18.33 -4.02 13.02
C ARG A 106 18.71 -3.30 11.73
N PRO A 107 19.88 -2.64 11.67
CA PRO A 107 20.34 -1.93 10.48
C PRO A 107 20.30 -2.78 9.20
N ARG A 108 20.61 -4.08 9.30
CA ARG A 108 20.53 -5.01 8.17
C ARG A 108 19.11 -5.16 7.60
N SER A 109 18.09 -5.23 8.46
CA SER A 109 16.69 -5.36 8.05
C SER A 109 16.18 -4.06 7.42
N ILE A 110 16.54 -2.92 8.02
CA ILE A 110 16.26 -1.59 7.45
C ILE A 110 16.92 -1.44 6.08
N ALA A 111 18.21 -1.78 5.96
CA ALA A 111 18.95 -1.72 4.70
C ALA A 111 18.34 -2.65 3.63
N ALA A 112 17.90 -3.84 4.00
CA ALA A 112 17.20 -4.75 3.09
C ALA A 112 15.87 -4.15 2.59
N GLY A 113 15.11 -3.49 3.47
CA GLY A 113 13.91 -2.75 3.09
C GLY A 113 14.21 -1.62 2.11
N LEU A 114 15.16 -0.74 2.44
CA LEU A 114 15.57 0.36 1.56
C LEU A 114 16.06 -0.14 0.18
N ALA A 115 16.89 -1.19 0.17
CA ALA A 115 17.38 -1.79 -1.06
C ALA A 115 16.25 -2.42 -1.88
N GLY A 116 15.28 -3.08 -1.23
CA GLY A 116 14.09 -3.62 -1.89
C GLY A 116 13.22 -2.52 -2.50
N GLY A 117 13.03 -1.41 -1.80
CA GLY A 117 12.27 -0.28 -2.31
C GLY A 117 12.96 0.41 -3.50
N ALA A 118 14.28 0.60 -3.42
CA ALA A 118 15.07 1.09 -4.54
C ALA A 118 14.96 0.14 -5.75
N LEU A 119 15.09 -1.18 -5.53
CA LEU A 119 14.95 -2.19 -6.58
C LEU A 119 13.56 -2.16 -7.22
N ALA A 120 12.49 -2.00 -6.43
CA ALA A 120 11.12 -1.92 -6.93
C ALA A 120 10.87 -0.65 -7.76
N ALA A 121 11.39 0.50 -7.33
CA ALA A 121 11.23 1.77 -8.04
C ALA A 121 12.11 1.88 -9.30
N THR A 122 13.27 1.21 -9.32
CA THR A 122 14.30 1.36 -10.37
C THR A 122 13.75 1.24 -11.79
N PRO A 123 12.95 0.21 -12.17
CA PRO A 123 12.47 0.11 -13.54
C PRO A 123 11.67 1.33 -14.00
N VAL A 124 10.79 1.85 -13.14
CA VAL A 124 9.97 3.03 -13.46
C VAL A 124 10.84 4.29 -13.51
N LEU A 125 11.78 4.45 -12.58
CA LEU A 125 12.70 5.59 -12.55
C LEU A 125 13.61 5.63 -13.78
N VAL A 126 14.14 4.48 -14.21
CA VAL A 126 14.98 4.38 -15.42
C VAL A 126 14.18 4.73 -16.67
N LEU A 127 12.95 4.20 -16.79
CA LEU A 127 12.07 4.55 -17.89
C LEU A 127 11.67 6.03 -17.88
N SER A 128 11.58 6.65 -16.70
CA SER A 128 11.25 8.06 -16.53
C SER A 128 12.32 9.03 -17.03
N LEU A 129 13.59 8.61 -17.16
CA LEU A 129 14.69 9.48 -17.60
C LEU A 129 14.49 10.06 -19.01
N GLY A 130 13.64 9.44 -19.83
CA GLY A 130 13.27 9.91 -21.16
C GLY A 130 12.11 10.93 -21.19
N HIS A 131 11.52 11.25 -20.05
CA HIS A 131 10.31 12.08 -19.95
C HIS A 131 10.51 13.26 -19.00
N SER A 132 10.00 14.44 -19.38
CA SER A 132 10.05 15.62 -18.51
C SER A 132 9.27 15.36 -17.22
N ILE A 133 9.55 16.15 -16.18
CA ILE A 133 8.80 16.01 -14.91
C ILE A 133 7.37 16.53 -15.08
N GLU A 134 7.16 17.52 -15.95
CA GLU A 134 5.88 18.09 -16.32
C GLU A 134 4.95 17.03 -16.94
N ASP A 135 5.48 16.17 -17.82
CA ASP A 135 4.73 15.05 -18.41
C ASP A 135 4.38 13.96 -17.39
N ARG A 136 5.04 13.97 -16.22
CA ARG A 136 4.94 12.95 -15.16
C ARG A 136 4.23 13.45 -13.91
N GLY A 137 3.27 14.36 -14.07
CA GLY A 137 2.48 14.91 -12.98
C GLY A 137 3.13 16.09 -12.25
N GLY A 138 4.23 16.64 -12.77
CA GLY A 138 4.85 17.86 -12.28
C GLY A 138 5.74 17.68 -11.06
N THR A 139 6.27 18.81 -10.58
CA THR A 139 7.17 18.90 -9.42
C THR A 139 6.40 18.82 -8.11
N VAL A 140 7.06 18.30 -7.07
CA VAL A 140 6.54 18.32 -5.69
C VAL A 140 7.36 19.33 -4.88
N PRO A 141 6.74 20.25 -4.13
CA PRO A 141 7.49 21.18 -3.29
C PRO A 141 8.37 20.46 -2.27
N LEU A 142 9.63 20.87 -2.15
CA LEU A 142 10.58 20.25 -1.21
C LEU A 142 10.09 20.25 0.25
N SER A 143 9.32 21.27 0.63
CA SER A 143 8.70 21.39 1.96
C SER A 143 7.67 20.30 2.26
N VAL A 144 7.14 19.62 1.23
CA VAL A 144 6.15 18.54 1.38
C VAL A 144 6.81 17.18 1.59
N LEU A 145 8.06 16.99 1.13
CA LEU A 145 8.73 15.69 1.10
C LEU A 145 8.79 14.96 2.46
N PRO A 146 9.05 15.62 3.61
CA PRO A 146 9.04 14.93 4.90
C PRO A 146 7.65 14.34 5.24
N TRP A 147 6.58 15.09 4.94
CA TRP A 147 5.20 14.66 5.19
C TRP A 147 4.78 13.55 4.24
N LEU A 148 5.20 13.66 2.98
CA LEU A 148 5.03 12.62 1.98
C LEU A 148 5.76 11.34 2.37
N ALA A 149 7.00 11.42 2.87
CA ALA A 149 7.74 10.26 3.34
C ALA A 149 7.04 9.55 4.51
N VAL A 150 6.53 10.33 5.48
CA VAL A 150 5.73 9.78 6.59
C VAL A 150 4.48 9.09 6.06
N PHE A 151 3.74 9.74 5.17
CA PHE A 151 2.53 9.17 4.59
C PHE A 151 2.83 7.91 3.77
N CYS A 152 3.88 7.90 2.93
CA CYS A 152 4.26 6.72 2.16
C CYS A 152 4.68 5.56 3.07
N LEU A 153 5.40 5.80 4.18
CA LEU A 153 5.75 4.71 5.10
C LEU A 153 4.51 4.18 5.84
N VAL A 154 3.65 5.07 6.32
CA VAL A 154 2.47 4.70 7.12
C VAL A 154 1.34 4.12 6.28
N GLY A 155 1.07 4.70 5.12
CA GLY A 155 0.06 4.23 4.18
C GLY A 155 0.37 2.82 3.72
N ASN A 156 1.62 2.61 3.29
CA ASN A 156 2.08 1.30 2.87
C ASN A 156 2.27 0.33 4.04
N PHE A 157 2.49 0.80 5.27
CA PHE A 157 2.40 -0.05 6.46
C PHE A 157 1.03 -0.71 6.59
N GLY A 158 -0.05 0.04 6.39
CA GLY A 158 -1.41 -0.50 6.42
C GLY A 158 -1.60 -1.62 5.38
N GLU A 159 -1.12 -1.40 4.16
CA GLU A 159 -1.23 -2.39 3.09
C GLU A 159 -0.38 -3.64 3.35
N GLU A 160 0.88 -3.45 3.77
CA GLU A 160 1.78 -4.55 4.13
C GLU A 160 1.29 -5.34 5.35
N LEU A 161 0.62 -4.69 6.30
CA LEU A 161 -0.01 -5.38 7.42
C LEU A 161 -1.09 -6.36 6.93
N LEU A 162 -1.90 -5.96 5.95
CA LEU A 162 -2.98 -6.80 5.40
C LEU A 162 -2.44 -7.91 4.49
N PHE A 163 -1.57 -7.58 3.53
CA PHE A 163 -1.08 -8.55 2.57
C PHE A 163 0.06 -9.42 3.12
N ARG A 164 1.07 -8.83 3.75
CA ARG A 164 2.29 -9.54 4.21
C ARG A 164 2.14 -10.01 5.66
N GLY A 165 1.40 -9.27 6.47
CA GLY A 165 1.03 -9.69 7.81
C GLY A 165 -0.04 -10.78 7.79
N LEU A 166 -1.26 -10.43 7.36
CA LEU A 166 -2.43 -11.31 7.52
C LEU A 166 -2.57 -12.35 6.41
N LEU A 167 -2.64 -11.93 5.14
CA LEU A 167 -2.89 -12.84 4.02
C LEU A 167 -1.75 -13.85 3.84
N GLN A 168 -0.51 -13.37 3.70
CA GLN A 168 0.66 -14.24 3.58
C GLN A 168 0.85 -15.11 4.82
N GLY A 169 0.70 -14.55 6.02
CA GLY A 169 0.78 -15.32 7.27
C GLY A 169 -0.25 -16.45 7.34
N ARG A 170 -1.45 -16.25 6.79
CA ARG A 170 -2.45 -17.31 6.66
C ARG A 170 -2.10 -18.33 5.57
N LEU A 171 -1.61 -17.90 4.41
CA LEU A 171 -1.18 -18.79 3.32
C LEU A 171 -0.06 -19.73 3.78
N GLU A 172 0.88 -19.24 4.59
CA GLU A 172 2.00 -20.02 5.15
C GLU A 172 1.56 -21.19 6.06
N GLN A 173 0.31 -21.18 6.54
CA GLN A 173 -0.25 -22.32 7.30
C GLN A 173 -0.64 -23.51 6.40
N SER A 174 -0.72 -23.31 5.08
CA SER A 174 -1.21 -24.32 4.14
C SER A 174 -0.31 -24.49 2.90
N LEU A 175 0.56 -23.53 2.63
CA LEU A 175 1.49 -23.53 1.50
C LEU A 175 2.93 -23.39 2.00
N SER A 176 3.88 -23.80 1.16
CA SER A 176 5.29 -23.52 1.43
C SER A 176 5.55 -22.01 1.45
N ARG A 177 6.63 -21.58 2.12
CA ARG A 177 7.04 -20.17 2.21
C ARG A 177 7.07 -19.47 0.85
N VAL A 178 7.72 -20.08 -0.15
CA VAL A 178 7.84 -19.51 -1.50
C VAL A 178 6.49 -19.43 -2.19
N ARG A 179 5.67 -20.49 -2.12
CA ARG A 179 4.32 -20.48 -2.71
C ARG A 179 3.43 -19.42 -2.07
N SER A 180 3.53 -19.23 -0.76
CA SER A 180 2.80 -18.20 -0.03
C SER A 180 3.22 -16.79 -0.46
N ALA A 181 4.52 -16.55 -0.58
CA ALA A 181 5.05 -15.25 -1.03
C ALA A 181 4.61 -14.93 -2.47
N VAL A 182 4.75 -15.87 -3.40
CA VAL A 182 4.32 -15.69 -4.79
C VAL A 182 2.80 -15.50 -4.88
N THR A 183 2.02 -16.32 -4.17
CA THR A 183 0.55 -16.21 -4.17
C THR A 183 0.10 -14.87 -3.59
N SER A 184 0.69 -14.45 -2.47
CA SER A 184 0.42 -13.13 -1.88
C SER A 184 0.76 -11.99 -2.83
N GLY A 185 1.92 -12.07 -3.50
CA GLY A 185 2.35 -11.05 -4.47
C GLY A 185 1.44 -10.96 -5.70
N VAL A 186 1.02 -12.10 -6.26
CA VAL A 186 0.07 -12.14 -7.38
C VAL A 186 -1.30 -11.62 -6.96
N LEU A 187 -1.79 -11.99 -5.77
CA LEU A 187 -3.06 -11.47 -5.25
C LEU A 187 -2.98 -9.96 -5.02
N PHE A 188 -1.87 -9.43 -4.51
CA PHE A 188 -1.67 -7.99 -4.38
C PHE A 188 -1.80 -7.26 -5.72
N ALA A 189 -1.14 -7.75 -6.77
CA ALA A 189 -1.26 -7.15 -8.11
C ALA A 189 -2.70 -7.26 -8.64
N ALA A 190 -3.38 -8.40 -8.43
CA ALA A 190 -4.78 -8.58 -8.81
C ALA A 190 -5.72 -7.59 -8.08
N TYR A 191 -5.43 -7.27 -6.82
CA TYR A 191 -6.14 -6.25 -6.03
C TYR A 191 -5.96 -4.81 -6.56
N HIS A 192 -5.00 -4.59 -7.46
CA HIS A 192 -4.80 -3.32 -8.16
C HIS A 192 -5.45 -3.29 -9.55
N ALA A 193 -6.11 -4.37 -10.00
CA ALA A 193 -6.74 -4.42 -11.31
C ALA A 193 -7.86 -3.38 -11.49
N PHE A 194 -8.68 -3.16 -10.46
CA PHE A 194 -9.73 -2.14 -10.51
C PHE A 194 -9.14 -0.72 -10.60
N LEU A 195 -8.12 -0.42 -9.79
CA LEU A 195 -7.36 0.83 -9.87
C LEU A 195 -6.77 1.04 -11.26
N ALA A 196 -6.18 -0.01 -11.83
CA ALA A 196 -5.48 0.03 -13.11
C ALA A 196 -6.41 0.20 -14.31
N ILE A 197 -7.55 -0.50 -14.31
CA ILE A 197 -8.42 -0.63 -15.49
C ILE A 197 -9.61 0.32 -15.44
N THR A 198 -10.10 0.68 -14.25
CA THR A 198 -11.35 1.43 -14.11
C THR A 198 -11.15 2.80 -13.48
N VAL A 199 -10.25 2.92 -12.51
CA VAL A 199 -10.09 4.18 -11.76
C VAL A 199 -9.12 5.14 -12.46
N THR A 200 -8.09 4.63 -13.15
CA THR A 200 -7.02 5.47 -13.72
C THR A 200 -6.76 5.26 -15.21
N ASP A 201 -7.35 4.23 -15.83
CA ASP A 201 -7.14 3.81 -17.23
C ASP A 201 -5.66 3.57 -17.64
N VAL A 202 -4.72 3.56 -16.69
CA VAL A 202 -3.29 3.33 -16.96
C VAL A 202 -3.04 1.90 -17.42
N GLY A 203 -3.80 0.94 -16.90
CA GLY A 203 -3.78 -0.46 -17.32
C GLY A 203 -2.53 -1.22 -16.87
N TRP A 204 -1.93 -1.96 -17.81
CA TRP A 204 -0.87 -2.93 -17.51
C TRP A 204 0.37 -2.37 -16.78
N PRO A 205 0.82 -1.10 -16.95
CA PRO A 205 1.99 -0.60 -16.22
C PRO A 205 1.80 -0.61 -14.70
N ILE A 206 0.59 -0.30 -14.20
CA ILE A 206 0.28 -0.42 -12.77
C ILE A 206 0.36 -1.87 -12.33
N LEU A 207 -0.20 -2.80 -13.11
CA LEU A 207 -0.18 -4.23 -12.78
C LEU A 207 1.26 -4.80 -12.78
N ALA A 208 2.09 -4.40 -13.73
CA ALA A 208 3.48 -4.84 -13.82
C ALA A 208 4.32 -4.29 -12.65
N PHE A 209 4.18 -3.00 -12.34
CA PHE A 209 4.85 -2.38 -11.20
C PHE A 209 4.42 -3.02 -9.88
N THR A 210 3.10 -3.09 -9.64
CA THR A 210 2.56 -3.67 -8.40
C THR A 210 2.92 -5.14 -8.26
N LEU A 211 3.00 -5.94 -9.33
CA LEU A 211 3.47 -7.32 -9.24
C LEU A 211 4.94 -7.40 -8.82
N LEU A 212 5.83 -6.62 -9.45
CA LEU A 212 7.26 -6.62 -9.11
C LEU A 212 7.48 -6.19 -7.66
N GLU A 213 6.93 -5.03 -7.30
CA GLU A 213 6.96 -4.45 -5.96
C GLU A 213 6.43 -5.47 -4.94
N ALA A 214 5.30 -6.11 -5.27
CA ALA A 214 4.68 -7.06 -4.39
C ALA A 214 5.48 -8.34 -4.15
N LEU A 215 6.16 -8.85 -5.17
CA LEU A 215 7.03 -10.02 -5.06
C LEU A 215 8.28 -9.71 -4.22
N ILE A 216 8.84 -8.51 -4.36
CA ILE A 216 9.94 -8.03 -3.52
C ILE A 216 9.49 -7.94 -2.06
N CYS A 217 8.38 -7.27 -1.79
CA CYS A 217 7.83 -7.11 -0.43
C CYS A 217 7.43 -8.44 0.20
N ALA A 218 6.78 -9.34 -0.56
CA ALA A 218 6.41 -10.68 -0.08
C ALA A 218 7.65 -11.55 0.21
N GLY A 219 8.70 -11.41 -0.60
CA GLY A 219 9.99 -12.02 -0.35
C GLY A 219 10.62 -11.49 0.94
N LEU A 220 10.84 -10.18 1.05
CA LEU A 220 11.36 -9.57 2.28
C LEU A 220 10.57 -10.00 3.51
N ARG A 221 9.24 -10.04 3.42
CA ARG A 221 8.39 -10.59 4.48
C ARG A 221 8.73 -12.03 4.84
N ALA A 222 8.93 -12.90 3.87
CA ALA A 222 9.20 -14.32 4.08
C ALA A 222 10.51 -14.61 4.82
N TRP A 223 11.51 -13.72 4.73
CA TRP A 223 12.83 -13.90 5.33
C TRP A 223 13.15 -12.92 6.46
N ASN A 224 12.52 -11.75 6.51
CA ASN A 224 12.87 -10.67 7.42
C ASN A 224 11.68 -10.06 8.17
N GLY A 225 10.43 -10.36 7.80
CA GLY A 225 9.22 -9.87 8.48
C GLY A 225 8.54 -8.67 7.80
N VAL A 226 7.40 -8.23 8.36
CA VAL A 226 6.56 -7.17 7.78
C VAL A 226 7.25 -5.80 7.77
N LEU A 227 8.07 -5.48 8.78
CA LEU A 227 8.73 -4.19 8.89
C LEU A 227 9.64 -3.86 7.68
N PRO A 228 10.58 -4.73 7.26
CA PRO A 228 11.39 -4.47 6.07
C PRO A 228 10.56 -4.43 4.78
N ALA A 229 9.47 -5.20 4.67
CA ALA A 229 8.56 -5.09 3.54
C ALA A 229 7.84 -3.72 3.50
N THR A 230 7.42 -3.21 4.66
CA THR A 230 6.86 -1.86 4.83
C THR A 230 7.85 -0.79 4.39
N ILE A 231 9.11 -0.91 4.80
CA ILE A 231 10.16 0.03 4.41
C ILE A 231 10.37 -0.03 2.89
N ALA A 232 10.40 -1.22 2.28
CA ALA A 232 10.56 -1.37 0.84
C ALA A 232 9.41 -0.73 0.06
N HIS A 233 8.17 -1.07 0.41
CA HIS A 233 6.98 -0.53 -0.23
C HIS A 233 6.93 1.00 -0.06
N GLY A 234 7.06 1.49 1.17
CA GLY A 234 7.06 2.93 1.45
C GLY A 234 8.16 3.70 0.73
N THR A 235 9.37 3.14 0.63
CA THR A 235 10.50 3.74 -0.09
C THR A 235 10.24 3.79 -1.59
N ALA A 236 9.69 2.72 -2.17
CA ALA A 236 9.37 2.68 -3.59
C ALA A 236 8.32 3.75 -3.95
N ILE A 237 7.22 3.80 -3.21
CA ILE A 237 6.15 4.77 -3.45
C ILE A 237 6.63 6.19 -3.20
N PHE A 238 7.43 6.44 -2.16
CA PHE A 238 8.06 7.74 -1.95
C PHE A 238 8.94 8.15 -3.13
N ALA A 239 9.83 7.27 -3.60
CA ALA A 239 10.71 7.58 -4.72
C ALA A 239 9.92 7.98 -5.98
N LEU A 240 8.88 7.21 -6.32
CA LEU A 240 8.05 7.46 -7.50
C LEU A 240 7.16 8.70 -7.39
N SER A 241 6.72 9.04 -6.17
CA SER A 241 5.80 10.16 -5.93
C SER A 241 6.48 11.48 -5.58
N SER A 242 7.76 11.45 -5.21
CA SER A 242 8.52 12.61 -4.75
C SER A 242 8.78 13.68 -5.81
N GLY A 243 8.67 13.35 -7.10
CA GLY A 243 9.02 14.28 -8.18
C GLY A 243 10.48 14.76 -8.13
N LEU A 244 11.40 13.95 -7.58
CA LEU A 244 12.83 14.28 -7.50
C LEU A 244 13.64 13.83 -8.72
N VAL A 245 13.13 12.83 -9.45
CA VAL A 245 13.77 12.21 -10.62
C VAL A 245 12.74 12.11 -11.72
#